data_AF-A0A8T7HHK5-F1
#
_entry.id   AF-A0A8T7HHK5-F1
#
_cell.length_a   1.000
_cell.length_b   1.000
_cell.length_c   1.000
_cell.angle_alpha   90.00
_cell.angle_beta   90.00
_cell.angle_gamma   90.00
#
_symmetry.space_group_name_H-M   'P 1'
#
loop_
_entity.id
_entity.type
_entity.pdbx_description
1 polymer ?
#
loop_
_entity_poly.entity_id
_entity_poly.type
_entity_poly.pdbx_seq_one_letter_code
_entity_poly.pdbx_strand_id
1 'polypeptide(L)' 'CTAVAPELFEMNDDGKAQEKKPSELTDQEKDKAKEAVEICPVQAIKINE' A
#
# COMPACT_ATOMS: atom_id res chain seq x y z
N CYS A 1 0.67 6.30 1.03
CA CYS A 1 1.03 4.90 0.73
C CYS A 1 2.29 4.79 -0.12
N THR A 2 2.34 5.34 -1.34
CA THR A 2 3.54 5.25 -2.22
C THR A 2 4.82 5.84 -1.61
N ALA A 3 4.70 6.85 -0.74
CA ALA A 3 5.85 7.41 -0.02
C ALA A 3 6.37 6.52 1.12
N VAL A 4 5.51 5.71 1.73
CA VAL A 4 5.84 4.84 2.90
C VAL A 4 6.23 3.44 2.44
N ALA A 5 5.50 2.92 1.45
CA ALA A 5 5.68 1.58 0.89
C ALA A 5 5.73 1.66 -0.65
N PRO A 6 6.77 2.28 -1.25
CA PRO A 6 6.92 2.39 -2.71
C PRO A 6 7.12 1.04 -3.40
N GLU A 7 7.52 0.02 -2.64
CA GLU A 7 7.61 -1.36 -3.10
C GLU A 7 6.23 -2.03 -3.26
N LEU A 8 5.21 -1.59 -2.49
CA LEU A 8 3.87 -2.18 -2.46
C LEU A 8 2.84 -1.40 -3.25
N PHE A 9 3.02 -0.08 -3.35
CA PHE A 9 2.07 0.81 -4.01
C PHE A 9 2.77 1.68 -5.06
N GLU A 10 2.06 1.94 -6.15
CA GLU A 10 2.47 2.90 -7.17
C GLU A 10 1.31 3.83 -7.56
N MET A 11 1.61 4.98 -8.16
CA MET A 11 0.57 5.81 -8.76
C MET A 11 0.39 5.38 -10.21
N ASN A 12 -0.87 5.16 -10.60
CA ASN A 12 -1.24 4.92 -11.99
C ASN A 12 -1.45 6.24 -12.76
N ASP A 13 -1.69 6.14 -14.07
CA ASP A 13 -1.91 7.28 -14.96
C ASP A 13 -3.14 8.14 -14.60
N ASP A 14 -4.09 7.59 -13.86
CA ASP A 14 -5.24 8.33 -13.30
C ASP A 14 -4.87 9.14 -12.04
N GLY A 15 -3.60 9.11 -11.61
CA GLY A 15 -3.13 9.75 -10.38
C GLY A 15 -3.62 9.07 -9.11
N LYS A 16 -4.09 7.82 -9.20
CA LYS A 16 -4.55 7.03 -8.06
C LYS A 16 -3.49 6.03 -7.64
N ALA A 17 -3.41 5.75 -6.35
CA ALA A 17 -2.56 4.67 -5.86
C ALA A 17 -3.16 3.31 -6.23
N GLN A 18 -2.34 2.42 -6.78
CA GLN A 18 -2.64 1.01 -7.04
C GLN A 18 -1.60 0.11 -6.36
N GLU A 19 -1.96 -1.15 -6.15
CA GLU A 19 -1.06 -2.18 -5.65
C GLU A 19 -0.09 -2.65 -6.76
N LYS A 20 1.18 -2.85 -6.40
CA LYS A 20 2.20 -3.38 -7.33
C LYS A 20 2.23 -4.91 -7.45
N LYS A 21 1.49 -5.65 -6.60
CA LYS A 21 1.65 -7.09 -6.25
C LYS A 21 2.97 -7.38 -5.49
N PRO A 22 2.93 -8.24 -4.45
CA PRO A 22 2.76 -9.69 -4.58
C PRO A 22 1.54 -10.22 -3.81
N SER A 23 1.02 -11.37 -4.24
CA SER A 23 -0.08 -12.08 -3.57
C SER A 23 0.24 -12.52 -2.14
N GLU A 24 1.49 -12.42 -1.72
CA GLU A 24 1.96 -12.67 -0.36
C GLU A 24 2.96 -11.58 0.03
N LEU A 25 2.59 -10.78 1.03
CA LEU A 25 3.48 -9.81 1.67
C LEU A 25 4.36 -10.54 2.70
N THR A 26 5.66 -10.26 2.70
CA THR A 26 6.54 -10.64 3.81
C THR A 26 6.12 -9.90 5.10
N ASP A 27 6.56 -10.36 6.28
CA ASP A 27 6.20 -9.71 7.55
C ASP A 27 6.64 -8.24 7.61
N GLN A 28 7.78 -7.90 7.00
CA GLN A 28 8.24 -6.52 6.89
C GLN A 28 7.34 -5.68 5.96
N GLU A 29 6.89 -6.27 4.86
CA GLU A 29 5.96 -5.60 3.94
C GLU A 29 4.56 -5.44 4.55
N LYS A 30 4.10 -6.39 5.37
CA LYS A 30 2.84 -6.27 6.12
C LYS A 30 2.88 -5.08 7.07
N ASP A 31 4.00 -4.85 7.76
CA ASP A 31 4.16 -3.71 8.66
C ASP A 31 4.09 -2.38 7.90
N LYS A 32 4.84 -2.27 6.79
CA LYS A 32 4.78 -1.11 5.89
C LYS A 32 3.41 -0.90 5.26
N ALA A 33 2.71 -1.97 4.91
CA ALA A 33 1.36 -1.91 4.37
C ALA A 33 0.38 -1.37 5.41
N LYS A 34 0.48 -1.83 6.67
CA LYS A 34 -0.34 -1.32 7.78
C LYS A 34 -0.11 0.17 8.00
N GLU A 35 1.15 0.60 8.06
CA GLU A 35 1.48 2.02 8.18
C GLU A 35 0.88 2.83 7.01
N ALA A 36 0.99 2.32 5.78
CA ALA A 36 0.42 2.94 4.59
C ALA A 36 -1.11 3.09 4.63
N VAL A 37 -1.83 2.17 5.31
CA VAL A 37 -3.28 2.25 5.56
C VAL A 37 -3.58 3.32 6.60
N GLU A 38 -2.86 3.34 7.71
CA GLU A 38 -3.08 4.29 8.81
C GLU A 38 -2.83 5.74 8.40
N ILE A 39 -1.80 5.97 7.56
CA ILE A 39 -1.49 7.30 7.07
C ILE A 39 -2.37 7.74 5.88
N CYS A 40 -3.22 6.86 5.34
CA CYS A 40 -4.05 7.21 4.19
C CYS A 40 -5.19 8.14 4.64
N PRO A 41 -5.19 9.43 4.24
CA PRO A 41 -6.16 10.41 4.74
C PRO A 41 -7.60 10.11 4.32
N VAL A 42 -7.76 9.32 3.25
CA VAL A 42 -9.05 8.90 2.69
C VAL A 42 -9.36 7.43 2.97
N GLN A 43 -8.52 6.74 3.74
CA GLN A 43 -8.68 5.33 4.12
C GLN A 43 -9.02 4.41 2.93
N ALA A 44 -8.41 4.68 1.77
CA ALA A 44 -8.73 3.99 0.52
C ALA A 44 -8.11 2.58 0.42
N ILE A 45 -7.17 2.25 1.30
CA ILE A 45 -6.39 1.01 1.25
C ILE A 45 -6.93 0.06 2.31
N LYS A 46 -7.14 -1.20 1.94
CA LYS A 46 -7.57 -2.27 2.84
C LYS A 46 -6.59 -3.43 2.73
N ILE A 47 -6.24 -4.01 3.87
CA ILE A 47 -5.45 -5.25 3.95
C ILE A 47 -6.42 -6.36 4.34
N ASN A 48 -6.53 -7.38 3.50
CA ASN A 48 -7.21 -8.61 3.85
C ASN A 48 -6.17 -9.59 4.41
N GLU A 49 -6.43 -10.14 5.59
CA GLU A 49 -5.62 -11.21 6.22
C GLU A 49 -5.80 -12.57 5.54
#